data_AF-A0A4Q2ZVS9-F1
#
_entry.id   AF-A0A4Q2ZVS9-F1
#
_cell.length_a   1.000
_cell.length_b   1.000
_cell.length_c   1.000
_cell.angle_alpha   90.00
_cell.angle_beta   90.00
_cell.angle_gamma   90.00
#
_symmetry.space_group_name_H-M   'P 1'
#
loop_
_entity.id
_entity.type
_entity.pdbx_description
1 polymer ?
#
loop_
_entity_poly.entity_id
_entity_poly.type
_entity_poly.pdbx_seq_one_letter_code
_entity_poly.pdbx_strand_id
1 'polypeptide(L)'
;MIRRFFLLLLMGLSQLASAEKEDPALIALQPLGGVKAERIEVVKHGLEDAFGVKVIVLENRPLPKSAWYAPRSRYRADDLLEHLREVVPAKHPVVIGITEKDISTTKDEHIDWGIFGLGEVDGRACVVSTLEPSASRARPRA
;
A
#
# COMPACT_ATOMS: atom_id res chain seq x y z
N MET A 1 -62.57 2.07 -8.74
CA MET A 1 -61.33 2.40 -9.48
C MET A 1 -60.16 2.87 -8.59
N ILE A 2 -60.08 2.46 -7.31
CA ILE A 2 -59.08 2.99 -6.34
C ILE A 2 -58.10 1.92 -5.80
N ARG A 3 -58.30 0.63 -6.15
CA ARG A 3 -57.50 -0.49 -5.60
C ARG A 3 -56.17 -0.77 -6.31
N ARG A 4 -55.86 -0.11 -7.42
CA ARG A 4 -54.62 -0.33 -8.19
C ARG A 4 -53.52 0.72 -7.94
N PHE A 5 -53.85 1.84 -7.31
CA PHE A 5 -52.88 2.92 -7.08
C PHE A 5 -52.06 2.72 -5.79
N PHE A 6 -52.60 1.98 -4.81
CA PHE A 6 -51.95 1.76 -3.51
C PHE A 6 -50.82 0.72 -3.55
N LEU A 7 -50.81 -0.18 -4.54
CA LEU A 7 -49.78 -1.21 -4.67
C LEU A 7 -48.47 -0.71 -5.32
N LEU A 8 -48.52 0.43 -6.03
CA LEU A 8 -47.33 1.01 -6.67
C LEU A 8 -46.52 1.92 -5.73
N LEU A 9 -47.13 2.40 -4.64
CA LEU A 9 -46.43 3.23 -3.65
C LEU A 9 -45.58 2.39 -2.66
N LEU A 10 -45.94 1.12 -2.44
CA LEU A 10 -45.21 0.21 -1.54
C LEU A 10 -44.01 -0.51 -2.20
N MET A 11 -43.94 -0.53 -3.53
CA MET A 11 -42.76 -1.05 -4.27
C MET A 11 -41.70 0.02 -4.56
N GLY A 12 -42.05 1.31 -4.51
CA GLY A 12 -41.11 2.40 -4.77
C GLY A 12 -40.23 2.80 -3.57
N LEU A 13 -40.59 2.35 -2.35
CA LEU A 13 -39.89 2.74 -1.12
C LEU A 13 -38.88 1.70 -0.62
N SER A 14 -38.89 0.49 -1.16
CA SER A 14 -37.96 -0.59 -0.76
C SER A 14 -36.60 -0.54 -1.44
N GLN A 15 -36.40 0.33 -2.44
CA GLN A 15 -35.16 0.43 -3.22
C GLN A 15 -34.26 1.62 -2.86
N LEU A 16 -34.65 2.45 -1.90
CA LEU A 16 -33.86 3.62 -1.46
C LEU A 16 -32.91 3.34 -0.30
N ALA A 17 -32.80 2.09 0.16
CA ALA A 17 -31.94 1.71 1.28
C ALA A 17 -31.04 0.51 0.96
N SER A 18 -30.37 0.53 -0.19
CA SER A 18 -29.05 -0.11 -0.25
C SER A 18 -28.06 0.90 0.32
N ALA A 19 -27.93 0.93 1.65
CA ALA A 19 -26.71 1.42 2.25
C ALA A 19 -25.60 0.50 1.74
N GLU A 20 -24.76 0.99 0.82
CA GLU A 20 -23.53 0.30 0.50
C GLU A 20 -22.79 0.11 1.82
N LYS A 21 -22.69 -1.15 2.24
CA LYS A 21 -21.98 -1.52 3.45
C LYS A 21 -20.51 -1.26 3.12
N GLU A 22 -20.03 -0.04 3.36
CA GLU A 22 -18.63 0.30 3.18
C GLU A 22 -17.81 -0.68 4.01
N ASP A 23 -17.10 -1.58 3.31
CA ASP A 23 -16.23 -2.56 3.94
C ASP A 23 -15.14 -1.76 4.66
N PRO A 24 -15.07 -1.78 6.00
CA PRO A 24 -14.27 -0.83 6.76
C PRO A 24 -12.78 -1.02 6.45
N ALA A 25 -12.23 -0.03 5.73
CA ALA A 25 -10.81 0.24 5.48
C ALA A 25 -9.91 -0.98 5.21
N LEU A 26 -9.83 -1.39 3.94
CA LEU A 26 -9.00 -2.50 3.48
C LEU A 26 -7.58 -2.02 3.13
N ILE A 27 -6.59 -2.27 4.01
CA ILE A 27 -5.19 -2.00 3.67
C ILE A 27 -4.77 -2.98 2.57
N ALA A 28 -4.24 -2.46 1.46
CA ALA A 28 -3.61 -3.26 0.42
C ALA A 28 -2.10 -3.37 0.67
N LEU A 29 -1.62 -4.56 1.00
CA LEU A 29 -0.20 -4.86 1.09
C LEU A 29 0.29 -5.29 -0.30
N GLN A 30 1.17 -4.48 -0.90
CA GLN A 30 1.74 -4.71 -2.22
C GLN A 30 3.21 -5.15 -2.10
N PRO A 31 3.52 -6.44 -2.29
CA PRO A 31 4.90 -6.88 -2.36
C PRO A 31 5.60 -6.30 -3.60
N LEU A 32 6.82 -5.79 -3.40
CA LEU A 32 7.67 -5.19 -4.42
C LEU A 32 9.02 -5.93 -4.47
N GLY A 33 9.19 -6.76 -5.49
CA GLY A 33 10.40 -7.54 -5.75
C GLY A 33 10.40 -8.90 -5.07
N GLY A 34 11.56 -9.35 -4.60
CA GLY A 34 11.70 -10.65 -3.95
C GLY A 34 11.52 -10.54 -2.44
N VAL A 35 10.29 -10.37 -1.96
CA VAL A 35 9.98 -10.40 -0.53
C VAL A 35 9.59 -11.82 -0.14
N LYS A 36 10.18 -12.36 0.93
CA LYS A 36 9.87 -13.71 1.41
C LYS A 36 8.41 -13.80 1.87
N ALA A 37 7.74 -14.90 1.54
CA ALA A 37 6.32 -15.11 1.88
C ALA A 37 6.08 -15.05 3.40
N GLU A 38 7.01 -15.60 4.18
CA GLU A 38 6.95 -15.56 5.65
C GLU A 38 6.98 -14.13 6.18
N ARG A 39 7.76 -13.24 5.53
CA ARG A 39 7.84 -11.82 5.90
C ARG A 39 6.53 -11.11 5.59
N ILE A 40 5.95 -11.38 4.43
CA ILE A 40 4.65 -10.82 4.02
C ILE A 40 3.58 -11.23 5.03
N GLU A 41 3.55 -12.50 5.44
CA GLU A 41 2.54 -13.00 6.38
C GLU A 41 2.68 -12.40 7.78
N VAL A 42 3.91 -12.23 8.28
CA VAL A 42 4.18 -11.56 9.56
C VAL A 42 3.71 -10.10 9.52
N VAL A 43 4.01 -9.38 8.43
CA VAL A 43 3.59 -7.97 8.28
C VAL A 43 2.08 -7.86 8.15
N LYS A 44 1.45 -8.75 7.38
CA LYS A 44 -0.01 -8.81 7.27
C LYS A 44 -0.66 -8.95 8.65
N HIS A 45 -0.28 -9.97 9.42
CA HIS A 45 -0.82 -10.18 10.76
C HIS A 45 -0.57 -8.98 11.68
N GLY A 46 0.66 -8.43 11.69
CA GLY A 46 0.97 -7.26 12.52
C GLY A 46 0.14 -6.02 12.18
N LEU A 47 -0.17 -5.80 10.89
CA LEU A 47 -1.05 -4.72 10.44
C LEU A 47 -2.51 -4.97 10.84
N GLU A 48 -3.00 -6.20 10.68
CA GLU A 48 -4.35 -6.58 11.10
C GLU A 48 -4.53 -6.39 12.61
N ASP A 49 -3.56 -6.84 13.41
CA ASP A 49 -3.58 -6.74 14.87
C ASP A 49 -3.48 -5.27 15.35
N ALA A 50 -2.59 -4.48 14.75
CA ALA A 50 -2.34 -3.11 15.20
C ALA A 50 -3.48 -2.15 14.86
N PHE A 51 -4.15 -2.34 13.73
CA PHE A 51 -5.16 -1.41 13.22
C PHE A 51 -6.59 -1.96 13.31
N GLY A 52 -6.78 -3.25 13.58
CA GLY A 52 -8.11 -3.88 13.65
C GLY A 52 -8.84 -3.88 12.30
N VAL A 53 -8.09 -3.84 11.20
CA VAL A 53 -8.60 -3.80 9.83
C VAL A 53 -8.15 -5.01 9.04
N LYS A 54 -8.90 -5.36 7.99
CA LYS A 54 -8.52 -6.44 7.10
C LYS A 54 -7.40 -5.99 6.16
N VAL A 55 -6.36 -6.81 6.04
CA VAL A 55 -5.27 -6.59 5.11
C VAL A 55 -5.38 -7.58 3.96
N ILE A 56 -5.34 -7.09 2.73
CA ILE A 56 -5.24 -7.94 1.55
C ILE A 56 -3.82 -7.91 0.99
N VAL A 57 -3.29 -9.08 0.67
CA VAL A 57 -2.01 -9.19 -0.02
C VAL A 57 -2.28 -9.22 -1.52
N LEU A 58 -1.72 -8.24 -2.24
CA LEU A 58 -1.80 -8.18 -3.69
C LEU A 58 -0.77 -9.12 -4.34
N GLU A 59 -0.97 -9.42 -5.62
CA GLU A 59 0.03 -10.12 -6.41
C GLU A 59 1.37 -9.36 -6.40
N ASN A 60 2.46 -10.10 -6.25
CA ASN A 60 3.80 -9.52 -6.22
C ASN A 60 4.10 -8.77 -7.52
N ARG A 61 4.74 -7.60 -7.40
CA ARG A 61 5.15 -6.78 -8.54
C ARG A 61 6.67 -6.57 -8.54
N PRO A 62 7.31 -6.43 -9.71
CA PRO A 62 8.70 -6.03 -9.76
C PRO A 62 8.85 -4.59 -9.24
N LEU A 63 10.02 -4.26 -8.70
CA LEU A 63 10.36 -2.86 -8.42
C LEU A 63 10.52 -2.08 -9.75
N PRO A 64 10.00 -0.85 -9.84
CA PRO A 64 10.09 -0.06 -11.05
C PRO A 64 11.53 0.39 -11.30
N LYS A 65 11.99 0.28 -12.56
CA LYS A 65 13.33 0.71 -12.95
C LYS A 65 13.52 2.23 -12.80
N SER A 66 12.44 3.00 -12.92
CA SER A 66 12.46 4.46 -12.75
C SER A 66 12.90 4.87 -11.35
N ALA A 67 12.57 4.07 -10.33
CA ALA A 67 12.96 4.35 -8.95
C ALA A 67 14.41 3.92 -8.62
N TRP A 68 15.17 3.33 -9.54
CA TRP A 68 16.51 2.83 -9.25
C TRP A 68 17.56 3.95 -9.21
N TYR A 69 18.20 4.12 -8.05
CA TYR A 69 19.32 5.02 -7.86
C TYR A 69 20.66 4.26 -7.88
N ALA A 70 21.26 4.21 -9.06
CA ALA A 70 22.49 3.46 -9.33
C ALA A 70 23.69 3.81 -8.44
N PRO A 71 24.00 5.09 -8.13
CA PRO A 71 25.21 5.45 -7.38
C PRO A 71 25.32 4.80 -6.00
N ARG A 72 24.20 4.49 -5.35
CA ARG A 72 24.15 3.88 -4.01
C ARG A 72 23.42 2.53 -3.98
N SER A 73 23.00 2.03 -5.14
CA SER A 73 22.28 0.76 -5.29
C SER A 73 21.02 0.67 -4.41
N ARG A 74 20.23 1.76 -4.40
CA ARG A 74 18.98 1.91 -3.63
C ARG A 74 17.81 2.23 -4.55
N TYR A 75 16.60 2.02 -4.06
CA TYR A 75 15.40 2.53 -4.71
C TYR A 75 14.93 3.82 -4.03
N ARG A 76 14.56 4.83 -4.82
CA ARG A 76 13.98 6.07 -4.32
C ARG A 76 12.56 5.82 -3.83
N ALA A 77 12.35 5.98 -2.54
CA ALA A 77 11.06 5.80 -1.89
C ALA A 77 10.01 6.76 -2.46
N ASP A 78 10.39 7.99 -2.79
CA ASP A 78 9.51 8.99 -3.42
C ASP A 78 8.89 8.44 -4.72
N ASP A 79 9.72 7.89 -5.61
CA ASP A 79 9.31 7.28 -6.88
C ASP A 79 8.53 5.97 -6.65
N LEU A 80 8.84 5.22 -5.58
CA LEU A 80 8.06 4.04 -5.21
C LEU A 80 6.64 4.41 -4.75
N LEU A 81 6.46 5.53 -4.03
CA LEU A 81 5.12 6.00 -3.67
C LEU A 81 4.31 6.37 -4.91
N GLU A 82 4.92 7.06 -5.87
CA GLU A 82 4.28 7.35 -7.16
C GLU A 82 3.87 6.09 -7.90
N HIS A 83 4.80 5.13 -8.03
CA HIS A 83 4.51 3.86 -8.66
C HIS A 83 3.34 3.13 -7.99
N LEU A 84 3.25 3.12 -6.66
CA LEU A 84 2.14 2.49 -5.92
C LEU A 84 0.80 3.17 -6.22
N ARG A 85 0.76 4.50 -6.35
CA ARG A 85 -0.46 5.23 -6.74
C ARG A 85 -0.91 4.88 -8.15
N GLU A 86 0.03 4.66 -9.07
CA GLU A 86 -0.27 4.31 -10.46
C GLU A 86 -0.77 2.88 -10.62
N VAL A 87 -0.13 1.91 -9.96
CA VAL A 87 -0.37 0.49 -10.24
C VAL A 87 -1.40 -0.17 -9.34
N VAL A 88 -1.67 0.41 -8.16
CA VAL A 88 -2.66 -0.12 -7.22
C VAL A 88 -3.98 0.62 -7.39
N PRO A 89 -5.08 -0.07 -7.72
CA PRO A 89 -6.37 0.56 -7.96
C PRO A 89 -6.85 1.48 -6.82
N ALA A 90 -7.51 2.57 -7.20
CA ALA A 90 -8.04 3.59 -6.27
C ALA A 90 -9.01 3.02 -5.22
N LYS A 91 -9.67 1.89 -5.50
CA LYS A 91 -10.57 1.19 -4.57
C LYS A 91 -9.90 0.76 -3.26
N HIS A 92 -8.57 0.71 -3.20
CA HIS A 92 -7.82 0.36 -1.99
C HIS A 92 -7.42 1.62 -1.24
N PRO A 93 -8.15 2.10 -0.23
CA PRO A 93 -7.96 3.44 0.35
C PRO A 93 -6.55 3.66 0.92
N VAL A 94 -5.88 2.60 1.38
CA VAL A 94 -4.49 2.61 1.84
C VAL A 94 -3.72 1.52 1.12
N VAL A 95 -2.53 1.86 0.61
CA VAL A 95 -1.58 0.92 0.03
C VAL A 95 -0.23 0.99 0.74
N ILE A 96 0.24 -0.17 1.20
CA ILE A 96 1.55 -0.34 1.82
C ILE A 96 2.40 -1.19 0.88
N GLY A 97 3.41 -0.58 0.26
CA GLY A 97 4.46 -1.29 -0.44
C GLY A 97 5.42 -1.94 0.54
N ILE A 98 5.74 -3.22 0.36
CA ILE A 98 6.78 -3.89 1.14
C ILE A 98 7.89 -4.38 0.21
N THR A 99 9.15 -4.12 0.58
CA THR A 99 10.31 -4.61 -0.18
C THR A 99 11.44 -5.05 0.74
N GLU A 100 12.31 -5.94 0.26
CA GLU A 100 13.58 -6.29 0.93
C GLU A 100 14.77 -5.50 0.36
N LYS A 101 14.53 -4.53 -0.53
CA LYS A 101 15.58 -3.64 -1.06
C LYS A 101 15.79 -2.43 -0.17
N ASP A 102 17.03 -1.92 -0.18
CA ASP A 102 17.36 -0.66 0.48
C ASP A 102 16.64 0.50 -0.23
N ILE A 103 16.13 1.46 0.55
CA ILE A 103 15.37 2.59 0.03
C ILE A 103 15.87 3.92 0.60
N SER A 104 15.64 4.99 -0.14
CA SER A 104 16.11 6.32 0.22
C SER A 104 15.14 7.41 -0.21
N THR A 105 15.22 8.56 0.43
CA THR A 105 14.52 9.79 0.02
C THR A 105 15.50 10.96 0.02
N THR A 106 15.06 12.12 -0.44
CA THR A 106 15.79 13.36 -0.23
C THR A 106 15.46 13.94 1.14
N LYS A 107 16.49 14.21 1.93
CA LYS A 107 16.38 14.89 3.21
C LYS A 107 17.29 16.10 3.22
N ASP A 108 16.70 17.29 3.22
CA ASP A 108 17.42 18.57 3.13
C ASP A 108 18.35 18.57 1.90
N GLU A 109 19.66 18.73 2.10
CA GLU A 109 20.69 18.68 1.06
C GLU A 109 21.12 17.26 0.66
N HIS A 110 20.66 16.23 1.38
CA HIS A 110 21.02 14.84 1.12
C HIS A 110 20.01 14.16 0.20
N ILE A 111 20.33 14.10 -1.10
CA ILE A 111 19.46 13.54 -2.14
C ILE A 111 19.12 12.05 -1.92
N ASP A 112 20.05 11.27 -1.38
CA ASP A 112 19.94 9.81 -1.16
C ASP A 112 20.09 9.44 0.32
N TRP A 113 19.20 9.98 1.15
CA TRP A 113 19.15 9.66 2.57
C TRP A 113 18.45 8.31 2.79
N GLY A 114 19.18 7.32 3.28
CA GLY A 114 18.63 5.98 3.55
C GLY A 114 17.57 5.99 4.66
N ILE A 115 16.48 5.26 4.45
CA ILE A 115 15.33 5.19 5.36
C ILE A 115 14.77 3.77 5.43
N PHE A 116 14.00 3.48 6.48
CA PHE A 116 13.24 2.22 6.58
C PHE A 116 11.87 2.30 5.90
N GLY A 117 11.30 3.49 5.74
CA GLY A 117 10.01 3.68 5.09
C GLY A 117 9.69 5.14 4.87
N LEU A 118 8.75 5.38 3.98
CA LEU A 118 8.19 6.70 3.65
C LEU A 118 6.68 6.55 3.46
N GLY A 119 5.91 7.52 3.94
CA GLY A 119 4.47 7.55 3.77
C GLY A 119 3.96 8.96 3.50
N GLU A 120 2.87 9.05 2.74
CA GLU A 120 2.16 10.30 2.53
C GLU A 120 1.28 10.62 3.74
N VAL A 121 1.34 11.86 4.23
CA VAL A 121 0.51 12.28 5.38
C VAL A 121 -0.96 12.43 4.98
N ASP A 122 -1.22 13.04 3.82
CA ASP A 122 -2.57 13.27 3.27
C ASP A 122 -2.85 12.40 2.02
N GLY A 123 -2.07 11.34 1.85
CA GLY A 123 -2.16 10.43 0.72
C GLY A 123 -2.56 9.02 1.12
N ARG A 124 -2.40 8.09 0.18
CA ARG A 124 -2.79 6.69 0.35
C ARG A 124 -1.61 5.73 0.34
N ALA A 125 -0.45 6.18 -0.13
CA ALA A 125 0.70 5.32 -0.33
C ALA A 125 1.70 5.45 0.82
N CYS A 126 2.18 4.29 1.28
CA CYS A 126 3.44 4.21 2.01
C CYS A 126 4.27 3.04 1.48
N VAL A 127 5.57 3.08 1.72
CA VAL A 127 6.51 2.01 1.39
C VAL A 127 7.42 1.74 2.58
N VAL A 128 7.68 0.46 2.84
CA VAL A 128 8.55 -0.01 3.92
C VAL A 128 9.57 -0.99 3.36
N SER A 129 10.82 -0.82 3.76
CA SER A 129 11.90 -1.77 3.55
C SER A 129 12.12 -2.64 4.78
N THR A 130 12.13 -3.96 4.57
CA THR A 130 12.51 -4.94 5.59
C THR A 130 13.93 -5.47 5.36
N LEU A 131 14.80 -4.69 4.71
CA LEU A 131 16.20 -5.07 4.49
C LEU A 131 16.88 -5.44 5.81
N GLU A 132 17.49 -6.62 5.87
CA GLU A 132 18.18 -7.07 7.07
C GLU A 132 19.43 -6.20 7.36
N PRO A 133 19.61 -5.70 8.59
CA PRO A 133 20.77 -4.87 8.94
C PRO A 133 22.12 -5.55 8.70
N SER A 134 22.20 -6.88 8.81
CA SER A 134 23.39 -7.68 8.47
C SER A 134 23.73 -7.56 6.98
N ALA A 135 22.71 -7.59 6.11
CA ALA A 135 22.85 -7.40 4.67
C ALA A 135 23.21 -5.95 4.30
N SER A 136 22.85 -4.97 5.14
CA SER A 136 23.26 -3.57 5.00
C SER A 136 24.77 -3.38 5.29
N ARG A 137 25.30 -4.01 6.34
CA ARG A 137 26.73 -3.90 6.73
C ARG A 137 27.72 -4.48 5.74
N ALA A 138 27.28 -5.46 4.93
CA ALA A 138 28.12 -6.09 3.91
C ALA A 138 28.37 -5.18 2.69
N ARG A 139 27.71 -4.02 2.58
CA ARG A 139 27.88 -3.09 1.46
C ARG A 139 28.97 -2.05 1.74
N PRO A 140 29.79 -1.68 0.75
CA PRO A 140 30.75 -0.60 0.89
C PRO A 140 30.05 0.69 1.31
N ARG A 141 30.49 1.31 2.41
CA ARG A 141 30.08 2.67 2.75
C ARG A 141 30.81 3.61 1.80
N ALA A 142 30.13 4.08 0.77
CA ALA A 142 30.62 5.17 -0.08
C ALA A 142 30.59 6.51 0.68
#